data_AF-A0A527JFG0-F1
#
_entry.id   AF-A0A527JFG0-F1
#
_cell.length_a   1.000
_cell.length_b   1.000
_cell.length_c   1.000
_cell.angle_alpha   90.00
_cell.angle_beta   90.00
_cell.angle_gamma   90.00
#
_symmetry.space_group_name_H-M   'P 1'
#
loop_
_entity.id
_entity.type
_entity.pdbx_description
1 polymer ?
#
loop_
_entity_poly.entity_id
_entity_poly.type
_entity_poly.pdbx_seq_one_letter_code
_entity_poly.pdbx_strand_id
1 'polypeptide(L)' 'MVNAVIALQTQIKAKHPTTGKPITIVGVDTSTPEPRLIVVHRGPKGIYAEAVDHAEEVPE' A
#
# COMPACT_ATOMS: atom_id res chain seq x y z
N MET A 1 3.94 -22.35 5.68
CA MET A 1 3.37 -20.99 5.67
C MET A 1 4.08 -20.22 4.57
N VAL A 2 3.39 -19.90 3.47
CA VAL A 2 3.95 -18.99 2.48
C VAL A 2 3.78 -17.60 3.07
N ASN A 3 4.89 -16.91 3.36
CA ASN A 3 4.82 -15.49 3.75
C ASN A 3 4.28 -14.73 2.54
N ALA A 4 3.00 -14.38 2.62
CA ALA A 4 2.22 -13.93 1.48
C ALA A 4 2.37 -12.43 1.18
N VAL A 5 3.34 -11.75 1.80
CA VAL A 5 3.64 -10.35 1.54
C VAL A 5 5.08 -10.21 1.06
N ILE A 6 5.24 -9.64 -0.13
CA ILE A 6 6.53 -9.33 -0.73
C ILE A 6 6.80 -7.84 -0.47
N ALA A 7 7.81 -7.54 0.33
CA ALA A 7 8.23 -6.15 0.56
C ALA A 7 8.91 -5.58 -0.70
N LEU A 8 8.61 -4.32 -1.02
CA LEU A 8 9.27 -3.63 -2.12
C LEU A 8 10.68 -3.18 -1.71
N GLN A 9 11.63 -3.24 -2.64
CA GLN A 9 12.98 -2.69 -2.43
C GLN A 9 12.96 -1.17 -2.28
N THR A 10 12.05 -0.50 -3.01
CA THR A 10 11.86 0.95 -2.97
C THR A 10 10.41 1.24 -2.61
N GLN A 11 10.20 2.14 -1.65
CA GLN A 11 8.86 2.61 -1.28
C GLN A 11 8.35 3.63 -2.29
N ILE A 12 7.09 3.49 -2.70
CA ILE A 12 6.49 4.36 -3.71
C ILE A 12 5.49 5.29 -3.03
N LYS A 13 5.64 6.60 -3.24
CA LYS A 13 4.66 7.59 -2.76
C LYS A 13 3.47 7.62 -3.72
N ALA A 14 2.26 7.60 -3.17
CA ALA A 14 1.04 7.60 -3.95
C ALA A 14 -0.09 8.32 -3.18
N LYS A 15 -1.28 8.40 -3.78
CA LYS A 15 -2.51 8.80 -3.08
C LYS A 15 -3.47 7.61 -2.95
N HIS A 16 -4.15 7.56 -1.81
CA HIS A 16 -5.19 6.56 -1.57
C HIS A 16 -6.35 6.77 -2.55
N PRO A 17 -6.80 5.75 -3.28
CA PRO A 17 -7.77 5.92 -4.36
C PRO A 17 -9.14 6.41 -3.87
N THR A 18 -9.55 6.05 -2.65
CA THR A 18 -10.86 6.47 -2.11
C THR A 18 -10.80 7.72 -1.23
N THR A 19 -9.66 8.03 -0.60
CA THR A 19 -9.58 9.12 0.39
C THR A 19 -8.74 10.30 -0.10
N GLY A 20 -8.01 10.16 -1.20
CA GLY A 20 -7.07 11.14 -1.73
C GLY A 20 -5.88 11.44 -0.81
N LYS A 21 -5.79 10.77 0.35
CA LYS A 21 -4.73 11.02 1.34
C LYS A 21 -3.38 10.48 0.84
N PRO A 22 -2.27 11.13 1.21
CA PRO A 22 -0.93 10.61 0.94
C PRO A 22 -0.74 9.24 1.60
N ILE A 23 -0.22 8.30 0.82
CA ILE A 23 0.11 6.95 1.26
C ILE A 23 1.50 6.57 0.75
N THR A 24 2.03 5.47 1.27
CA THR A 24 3.30 4.89 0.81
C THR A 24 3.11 3.40 0.57
N ILE A 25 3.34 2.95 -0.65
CA ILE A 25 3.29 1.53 -1.02
C ILE A 25 4.60 0.89 -0.57
N VAL A 26 4.49 -0.17 0.25
CA VAL A 26 5.64 -0.84 0.90
C VAL A 26 5.76 -2.31 0.52
N GLY A 27 4.72 -2.89 -0.08
CA GLY A 27 4.71 -4.30 -0.43
C GLY A 27 3.55 -4.70 -1.32
N VAL A 28 3.54 -5.97 -1.70
CA VAL A 28 2.47 -6.62 -2.44
C VAL A 28 2.04 -7.86 -1.68
N ASP A 29 0.75 -7.98 -1.39
CA ASP A 29 0.11 -9.17 -0.84
C ASP A 29 -0.27 -10.11 -1.98
N THR A 30 0.23 -11.35 -1.94
CA THR A 30 0.00 -12.42 -2.89
C THR A 30 -0.73 -13.61 -2.24
N SER A 31 -1.40 -13.39 -1.10
CA SER A 31 -2.21 -14.43 -0.44
C SER A 31 -3.49 -14.75 -1.23
N THR A 32 -3.94 -13.82 -2.06
CA THR A 32 -5.12 -13.92 -2.92
C THR A 32 -4.72 -14.13 -4.39
N PRO A 33 -5.60 -14.70 -5.23
CA PRO A 33 -5.37 -14.84 -6.67
C PRO A 33 -5.08 -13.51 -7.38
N GLU A 34 -5.68 -12.43 -6.88
CA GLU A 34 -5.43 -11.06 -7.32
C GLU A 34 -4.49 -10.38 -6.32
N PRO A 35 -3.25 -10.02 -6.70
CA PRO A 35 -2.31 -9.35 -5.80
C PRO A 35 -2.80 -7.96 -5.41
N ARG A 36 -2.53 -7.56 -4.16
CA ARG A 36 -2.98 -6.27 -3.62
C ARG A 36 -1.77 -5.47 -3.12
N LEU A 37 -1.86 -4.15 -3.16
CA LEU A 37 -0.80 -3.27 -2.66
C LEU A 37 -0.93 -3.13 -1.15
N ILE A 38 0.17 -3.38 -0.42
CA ILE A 38 0.26 -3.02 0.99
C ILE A 38 0.73 -1.58 1.09
N VAL A 39 -0.09 -0.74 1.71
CA VAL A 39 0.15 0.69 1.85
C VAL A 39 0.20 1.07 3.31
N VAL A 40 1.04 2.06 3.63
CA VAL A 40 1.09 2.69 4.95
C VAL A 40 0.66 4.14 4.86
N HIS A 41 -0.07 4.59 5.88
CA HIS A 41 -0.54 5.96 5.94
C HIS A 41 -0.63 6.46 7.39
N ARG A 42 -0.57 7.78 7.57
CA ARG A 42 -0.76 8.41 8.89
C ARG A 42 -2.23 8.68 9.12
N GLY A 43 -2.78 8.11 10.18
CA GLY A 43 -4.14 8.37 10.68
C GLY A 43 -4.13 9.26 11.92
N PRO A 44 -5.32 9.59 12.48
CA PRO A 44 -5.45 10.46 13.65
C PRO A 44 -4.77 9.93 14.92
N LYS A 45 -4.59 8.62 15.03
CA LYS A 45 -4.06 7.96 16.24
C LYS A 45 -2.76 7.17 15.98
N GLY A 46 -2.14 7.28 14.82
CA GLY A 46 -0.91 6.53 14.52
C GLY A 46 -0.63 6.29 13.04
N ILE A 47 0.24 5.31 12.79
CA ILE A 47 0.57 4.79 11.45
C ILE A 47 -0.19 3.48 11.26
N TYR A 48 -0.84 3.33 10.12
CA TYR A 48 -1.66 2.16 9.79
C TYR A 48 -1.16 1.54 8.50
N ALA A 49 -1.40 0.23 8.36
CA ALA A 49 -1.18 -0.50 7.13
C ALA A 49 -2.49 -1.12 6.65
N GLU A 50 -2.73 -1.08 5.35
CA GLU A 50 -3.89 -1.71 4.73
C GLU A 50 -3.56 -2.24 3.33
N ALA A 51 -4.39 -3.16 2.83
CA ALA A 51 -4.31 -3.68 1.48
C ALA A 51 -5.31 -2.96 0.56
N VAL A 52 -4.83 -2.38 -0.52
CA VAL A 52 -5.64 -1.69 -1.55
C VAL A 52 -5.39 -2.31 -2.92
N ASP A 53 -6.39 -2.25 -3.79
CA ASP A 53 -6.30 -2.89 -5.11
C ASP A 53 -5.47 -2.06 -6.10
N HIS A 54 -5.47 -0.74 -5.92
CA HIS A 54 -4.67 0.21 -6.69
C HIS A 54 -4.41 1.49 -5.89
N ALA A 55 -3.53 2.35 -6.41
CA ALA A 55 -3.24 3.67 -5.86
C ALA A 55 -3.07 4.68 -7.00
N GLU A 56 -3.34 5.96 -6.73
CA GLU A 56 -3.14 7.01 -7.72
C GLU A 56 -1.69 7.51 -7.69
N GLU A 57 -1.09 7.61 -8.88
CA GLU A 57 0.26 8.15 -9.04
C GLU A 57 0.32 9.62 -8.62
N VAL A 58 1.41 10.01 -7.96
CA VAL A 58 1.72 11.41 -7.69
C VAL A 58 2.84 11.80 -8.65
N PRO A 59 2.65 12.81 -9.52
CA PRO A 59 3.70 13.28 -10.41
C PRO A 59 4.94 13.69 -9.60
N GLU A 60 6.13 13.30 -10.07
CA GLU A 60 7.43 13.67 -9.46
C GLU A 60 7.66 15.19 -9.40
#